data_AF-A0A2N3YFS5-F1
#
_entry.id   AF-A0A2N3YFS5-F1
#
_cell.length_a   1.000
_cell.length_b   1.000
_cell.length_c   1.000
_cell.angle_alpha   90.00
_cell.angle_beta   90.00
_cell.angle_gamma   90.00
#
_symmetry.space_group_name_H-M   'P 1'
#
loop_
_entity.id
_entity.type
_entity.pdbx_description
1 polymer ?
#
loop_
_entity_poly.entity_id
_entity_poly.type
_entity_poly.pdbx_seq_one_letter_code
_entity_poly.pdbx_strand_id
1 'polypeptide(L)'
;MEVQHALAMGRRLLTEHGLEGWTVVADRAKTRAGVCRFGPRQIGISGPLTRLHSEDEVRDTLLHEIAHALVGPRHGHDAVWRATAVRIGCSGERCVSPDAPRVPGDWVGRCPAGHERTRHRAPTRLMSCGRCSRRFDGRYLFSWSYRGRPASLPPSYQAELAALRLGAVRSRGVVQPGLGDLVEVVDGPWSGHCGEVELVGAARCQVRVGDDLVSVPIEAVRAAESGAA
;
A
#
# COMPACT_ATOMS: atom_id res chain seq x y z
N MET A 1 6.58 -26.42 -10.12
CA MET A 1 7.43 -27.63 -9.96
C MET A 1 7.22 -28.26 -8.58
N GLU A 2 7.35 -29.59 -8.42
CA GLU A 2 7.32 -30.22 -7.09
C GLU A 2 8.55 -29.85 -6.25
N VAL A 3 8.35 -29.57 -4.96
CA VAL A 3 9.42 -29.07 -4.08
C VAL A 3 10.56 -30.09 -3.93
N GLN A 4 10.23 -31.39 -3.85
CA GLN A 4 11.25 -32.42 -3.74
C GLN A 4 12.14 -32.51 -4.98
N HIS A 5 11.56 -32.30 -6.16
CA HIS A 5 12.34 -32.23 -7.40
C HIS A 5 13.25 -31.00 -7.37
N ALA A 6 12.76 -29.83 -6.93
CA ALA A 6 13.58 -28.62 -6.81
C ALA A 6 14.77 -28.81 -5.85
N LEU A 7 14.55 -29.49 -4.71
CA LEU A 7 15.63 -29.82 -3.77
C LEU A 7 16.66 -30.78 -4.38
N ALA A 8 16.21 -31.78 -5.14
CA ALA A 8 17.11 -32.70 -5.85
C ALA A 8 17.93 -31.98 -6.92
N MET A 9 17.31 -31.10 -7.69
CA MET A 9 17.99 -30.23 -8.66
C MET A 9 19.03 -29.35 -7.96
N GLY A 10 18.63 -28.67 -6.88
CA GLY A 10 19.53 -27.79 -6.13
C GLY A 10 20.76 -28.53 -5.59
N ARG A 11 20.59 -29.76 -5.07
CA ARG A 11 21.74 -30.58 -4.64
C ARG A 11 22.70 -30.90 -5.79
N ARG A 12 22.19 -31.23 -6.98
CA ARG A 12 23.04 -31.46 -8.17
C ARG A 12 23.81 -30.20 -8.56
N LEU A 13 23.14 -29.04 -8.58
CA LEU A 13 23.77 -27.76 -8.91
C LEU A 13 24.84 -27.36 -7.88
N LEU A 14 24.63 -27.62 -6.59
CA LEU A 14 25.68 -27.38 -5.58
C LEU A 14 26.94 -28.21 -5.87
N THR A 15 26.77 -29.49 -6.20
CA THR A 15 27.88 -30.37 -6.57
C THR A 15 28.56 -29.90 -7.86
N GLU A 16 27.78 -29.55 -8.90
CA GLU A 16 28.28 -29.05 -10.18
C GLU A 16 29.16 -27.80 -10.02
N HIS A 17 28.83 -26.92 -9.07
CA HIS A 17 29.55 -25.68 -8.84
C HIS A 17 30.53 -25.74 -7.66
N GLY A 18 30.89 -26.93 -7.17
CA GLY A 18 31.93 -27.11 -6.14
C GLY A 18 31.58 -26.53 -4.76
N LEU A 19 30.30 -26.36 -4.45
CA LEU A 19 29.84 -25.85 -3.15
C LEU A 19 29.71 -27.00 -2.13
N GLU A 20 30.82 -27.69 -1.88
CA GLU A 20 30.90 -28.73 -0.86
C GLU A 20 30.57 -28.18 0.54
N GLY A 21 29.79 -28.95 1.31
CA GLY A 21 29.32 -28.54 2.63
C GLY A 21 28.18 -27.50 2.62
N TRP A 22 27.69 -27.08 1.44
CA TRP A 22 26.44 -26.34 1.32
C TRP A 22 25.24 -27.29 1.22
N THR A 23 24.07 -26.82 1.64
CA THR A 23 22.82 -27.58 1.53
C THR A 23 21.72 -26.76 0.88
N VAL A 24 20.73 -27.44 0.29
CA VAL A 24 19.52 -26.80 -0.24
C VAL A 24 18.33 -27.16 0.65
N VAL A 25 17.55 -26.15 1.04
CA VAL A 25 16.39 -26.30 1.93
C VAL A 25 15.17 -25.59 1.36
N ALA A 26 13.98 -26.06 1.72
CA ALA A 26 12.72 -25.39 1.41
C ALA A 26 12.16 -24.68 2.64
N ASP A 27 11.62 -23.48 2.45
CA ASP A 27 10.93 -22.73 3.50
C ASP A 27 9.52 -22.29 3.06
N ARG A 28 8.83 -21.55 3.94
CA ARG A 28 7.44 -21.09 3.74
C ARG A 28 7.35 -19.62 3.32
N ALA A 29 8.43 -19.01 2.83
CA ALA A 29 8.38 -17.64 2.35
C ALA A 29 7.35 -17.50 1.21
N LYS A 30 6.60 -16.41 1.18
CA LYS A 30 5.57 -16.16 0.15
C LYS A 30 5.95 -15.05 -0.83
N THR A 31 7.02 -14.29 -0.52
CA THR A 31 7.41 -13.06 -1.23
C THR A 31 8.85 -13.06 -1.74
N ARG A 32 9.66 -14.06 -1.37
CA ARG A 32 11.02 -14.25 -1.89
C ARG A 32 11.15 -15.67 -2.44
N ALA A 33 11.69 -15.82 -3.64
CA ALA A 33 11.83 -17.12 -4.30
C ALA A 33 13.02 -17.91 -3.74
N GLY A 34 14.16 -17.23 -3.58
CA GLY A 34 15.41 -17.78 -3.07
C GLY A 34 15.97 -17.03 -1.85
N VAL A 35 17.01 -17.59 -1.23
CA VAL A 35 17.92 -16.91 -0.30
C VAL A 35 19.23 -17.68 -0.13
N CYS A 36 20.36 -17.00 -0.17
CA CYS A 36 21.65 -17.53 0.26
C CYS A 36 21.94 -17.20 1.74
N ARG A 37 22.25 -18.22 2.55
CA ARG A 37 22.57 -18.10 3.98
C ARG A 37 24.00 -18.57 4.22
N PHE A 38 24.94 -17.62 4.32
CA PHE A 38 26.37 -17.92 4.50
C PHE A 38 26.70 -18.63 5.81
N GLY A 39 26.11 -18.19 6.94
CA GLY A 39 26.39 -18.76 8.26
C GLY A 39 26.21 -20.29 8.31
N PRO A 40 25.00 -20.81 8.03
CA PRO A 40 24.76 -22.25 7.97
C PRO A 40 25.12 -22.90 6.62
N ARG A 41 25.66 -22.14 5.66
CA ARG A 41 25.93 -22.58 4.26
C ARG A 41 24.71 -23.22 3.61
N GLN A 42 23.61 -22.46 3.49
CA GLN A 42 22.35 -22.95 2.92
C GLN A 42 21.84 -22.10 1.77
N ILE A 43 21.36 -22.76 0.73
CA ILE A 43 20.51 -22.17 -0.30
C ILE A 43 19.06 -22.51 0.05
N GLY A 44 18.26 -21.50 0.34
CA GLY A 44 16.84 -21.65 0.65
C GLY A 44 15.97 -21.32 -0.56
N ILE A 45 14.97 -22.16 -0.84
CA ILE A 45 13.91 -21.89 -1.82
C ILE A 45 12.54 -21.80 -1.13
N SER A 46 11.66 -20.95 -1.65
CA SER A 46 10.27 -20.90 -1.19
C SER A 46 9.48 -22.08 -1.74
N GLY A 47 9.02 -22.98 -0.86
CA GLY A 47 8.12 -24.07 -1.26
C GLY A 47 6.83 -23.57 -1.93
N PRO A 48 6.13 -22.55 -1.38
CA PRO A 48 4.97 -21.95 -2.02
C PRO A 48 5.21 -21.43 -3.43
N LEU A 49 6.30 -20.69 -3.68
CA LEU A 49 6.59 -20.12 -5.01
C LEU A 49 7.13 -21.19 -5.98
N THR A 50 7.93 -22.15 -5.49
CA THR A 50 8.44 -23.27 -6.31
C THR A 50 7.30 -24.04 -6.99
N ARG A 51 6.16 -24.20 -6.31
CA ARG A 51 4.98 -24.85 -6.90
C ARG A 51 4.34 -24.06 -8.02
N LEU A 52 4.43 -22.73 -7.98
CA LEU A 52 3.83 -21.85 -8.98
C LEU A 52 4.72 -21.61 -10.20
N HIS A 53 6.03 -21.84 -10.07
CA HIS A 53 7.00 -21.61 -11.13
C HIS A 53 7.28 -22.88 -11.95
N SER A 54 7.67 -22.65 -13.20
CA SER A 54 8.25 -23.64 -14.10
C SER A 54 9.59 -24.16 -13.58
N GLU A 55 10.06 -25.26 -14.14
CA GLU A 55 11.36 -25.82 -13.79
C GLU A 55 12.51 -24.85 -14.07
N ASP A 56 12.49 -24.16 -15.22
CA ASP A 56 13.52 -23.19 -15.62
C ASP A 56 13.57 -21.98 -14.68
N GLU A 57 12.43 -21.44 -14.25
CA GLU A 57 12.37 -20.35 -13.27
C GLU A 57 12.91 -20.75 -11.89
N VAL A 58 12.65 -22.01 -11.48
CA VAL A 58 13.20 -22.55 -10.23
C VAL A 58 14.69 -22.80 -10.35
N ARG A 59 15.16 -23.32 -11.49
CA ARG A 59 16.59 -23.48 -11.80
C ARG A 59 17.31 -22.13 -11.76
N ASP A 60 16.75 -21.10 -12.41
CA ASP A 60 17.31 -19.76 -12.42
C ASP A 60 17.40 -19.17 -11.00
N THR A 61 16.37 -19.37 -10.17
CA THR A 61 16.38 -18.99 -8.75
C THR A 61 17.50 -19.71 -7.99
N LEU A 62 17.69 -21.02 -8.20
CA LEU A 62 18.77 -21.77 -7.54
C LEU A 62 20.14 -21.26 -7.96
N LEU A 63 20.37 -21.04 -9.26
CA LEU A 63 21.62 -20.52 -9.79
C LEU A 63 21.89 -19.09 -9.29
N HIS A 64 20.86 -18.25 -9.16
CA HIS A 64 20.97 -16.92 -8.56
C HIS A 64 21.58 -16.97 -7.15
N GLU A 65 21.05 -17.85 -6.30
CA GLU A 65 21.53 -17.98 -4.92
C GLU A 65 22.89 -18.70 -4.83
N ILE A 66 23.16 -19.64 -5.75
CA ILE A 66 24.48 -20.28 -5.89
C ILE A 66 25.53 -19.25 -6.31
N ALA A 67 25.21 -18.33 -7.22
CA ALA A 67 26.11 -17.25 -7.60
C ALA A 67 26.49 -16.40 -6.38
N HIS A 68 25.54 -16.06 -5.49
CA HIS A 68 25.83 -15.39 -4.22
C HIS A 68 26.79 -16.22 -3.34
N ALA A 69 26.56 -17.52 -3.22
CA ALA A 69 27.45 -18.40 -2.45
C ALA A 69 28.88 -18.43 -3.01
N LEU A 70 29.03 -18.39 -4.34
CA LEU A 70 30.33 -18.40 -5.01
C LEU A 70 31.10 -17.08 -4.87
N VAL A 71 30.42 -15.93 -4.97
CA VAL A 71 31.11 -14.63 -4.89
C VAL A 71 31.31 -14.15 -3.45
N GLY A 72 30.48 -14.61 -2.52
CA GLY A 72 30.60 -14.27 -1.09
C GLY A 72 29.75 -13.05 -0.67
N PRO A 73 29.61 -12.83 0.65
CA PRO A 73 28.60 -11.92 1.23
C PRO A 73 28.88 -10.42 1.00
N ARG A 74 30.09 -10.06 0.54
CA ARG A 74 30.44 -8.67 0.24
C ARG A 74 29.90 -8.21 -1.11
N HIS A 75 29.54 -9.15 -1.96
CA HIS A 75 28.98 -8.89 -3.28
C HIS A 75 27.46 -8.99 -3.21
N GLY A 76 26.79 -7.88 -3.50
CA GLY A 76 25.36 -7.88 -3.80
C GLY A 76 25.13 -8.28 -5.26
N HIS A 77 24.12 -7.71 -5.91
CA HIS A 77 23.90 -7.87 -7.36
C HIS A 77 24.86 -6.97 -8.18
N ASP A 78 26.15 -6.95 -7.84
CA ASP A 78 27.16 -6.15 -8.53
C ASP A 78 27.66 -6.82 -9.82
N ALA A 79 28.66 -6.22 -10.48
CA ALA A 79 29.23 -6.75 -11.71
C ALA A 79 29.91 -8.13 -11.53
N VAL A 80 30.51 -8.39 -10.36
CA VAL A 80 31.17 -9.67 -10.05
C VAL A 80 30.13 -10.77 -9.88
N TRP A 81 29.07 -10.48 -9.13
CA TRP A 81 27.93 -11.38 -9.00
C TRP A 81 27.27 -11.64 -10.35
N ARG A 82 26.96 -10.59 -11.13
CA ARG A 82 26.28 -10.75 -12.42
C ARG A 82 27.11 -11.57 -13.40
N ALA A 83 28.42 -11.31 -13.48
CA ALA A 83 29.32 -12.10 -14.32
C ALA A 83 29.34 -13.58 -13.91
N THR A 84 29.35 -13.86 -12.60
CA THR A 84 29.29 -15.23 -12.09
C THR A 84 27.94 -15.88 -12.36
N ALA A 85 26.83 -15.19 -12.12
CA ALA A 85 25.47 -15.66 -12.38
C ALA A 85 25.29 -16.06 -13.85
N VAL A 86 25.64 -15.18 -14.79
CA VAL A 86 25.55 -15.48 -16.23
C VAL A 86 26.45 -16.65 -16.62
N ARG A 87 27.68 -16.71 -16.09
CA ARG A 87 28.62 -17.79 -16.38
C ARG A 87 28.09 -19.17 -15.96
N ILE A 88 27.34 -19.26 -14.86
CA ILE A 88 26.75 -20.53 -14.39
C ILE A 88 25.36 -20.80 -14.98
N GLY A 89 24.90 -19.98 -15.93
CA GLY A 89 23.63 -20.17 -16.63
C GLY A 89 22.41 -19.53 -15.95
N CYS A 90 22.61 -18.63 -14.98
CA CYS A 90 21.54 -17.75 -14.49
C CYS A 90 21.32 -16.58 -15.45
N SER A 91 20.08 -16.09 -15.55
CA SER A 91 19.70 -14.90 -16.30
C SER A 91 20.49 -13.64 -15.87
N GLY A 92 20.90 -13.59 -14.60
CA GLY A 92 21.51 -12.39 -14.00
C GLY A 92 20.50 -11.29 -13.69
N GLU A 93 19.21 -11.57 -13.85
CA GLU A 93 18.14 -10.64 -13.51
C GLU A 93 17.92 -10.59 -12.00
N ARG A 94 17.71 -9.38 -11.48
CA ARG A 94 17.46 -9.15 -10.05
C ARG A 94 16.00 -9.34 -9.66
N CYS A 95 15.10 -8.92 -10.56
CA CYS A 95 13.67 -8.85 -10.29
C CYS A 95 12.95 -9.92 -11.08
N VAL A 96 12.13 -10.71 -10.39
CA VAL A 96 11.14 -11.56 -11.05
C VAL A 96 10.15 -10.65 -11.79
N SER A 97 9.68 -11.07 -12.97
CA SER A 97 8.69 -10.34 -13.76
C SER A 97 7.50 -9.87 -12.89
N PRO A 98 6.96 -8.65 -13.12
CA PRO A 98 5.73 -8.21 -12.48
C PRO A 98 4.57 -9.23 -12.63
N ASP A 99 4.55 -9.93 -13.76
CA ASP A 99 3.53 -10.90 -14.17
C ASP A 99 3.78 -12.32 -13.61
N ALA A 100 4.91 -12.53 -12.92
CA ALA A 100 5.22 -13.83 -12.35
C ALA A 100 4.17 -14.25 -11.31
N PRO A 101 3.81 -15.54 -11.25
CA PRO A 101 2.87 -16.06 -10.28
C PRO A 101 3.24 -15.67 -8.85
N ARG A 102 2.28 -15.09 -8.12
CA ARG A 102 2.46 -14.72 -6.71
C ARG A 102 1.59 -15.62 -5.85
N VAL A 103 2.09 -15.94 -4.66
CA VAL A 103 1.22 -16.51 -3.64
C VAL A 103 0.21 -15.42 -3.26
N PRO A 104 -1.11 -15.64 -3.40
CA PRO A 104 -2.08 -14.64 -2.99
C PRO A 104 -1.99 -14.41 -1.48
N GLY A 105 -2.14 -13.13 -1.09
CA GLY A 105 -2.25 -12.75 0.30
C GLY A 105 -3.62 -13.11 0.88
N ASP A 106 -3.66 -13.63 2.11
CA ASP A 106 -4.92 -13.91 2.82
C ASP A 106 -5.75 -12.63 3.09
N TRP A 107 -5.11 -11.45 3.05
CA TRP A 107 -5.77 -10.16 3.21
C TRP A 107 -6.06 -9.52 1.86
N VAL A 108 -7.29 -9.13 1.61
CA VAL A 108 -7.71 -8.48 0.36
C VAL A 108 -8.34 -7.13 0.69
N GLY A 109 -7.74 -6.07 0.16
CA GLY A 109 -8.26 -4.71 0.22
C GLY A 109 -8.97 -4.36 -1.09
N ARG A 110 -10.20 -3.85 -1.03
CA ARG A 110 -10.94 -3.36 -2.21
C ARG A 110 -11.23 -1.87 -2.07
N CYS A 111 -10.92 -1.07 -3.08
CA CYS A 111 -11.31 0.36 -3.09
C CYS A 111 -12.72 0.54 -3.69
N PRO A 112 -13.35 1.72 -3.54
CA PRO A 112 -14.70 1.97 -4.08
C PRO A 112 -14.83 1.79 -5.59
N ALA A 113 -13.75 1.97 -6.36
CA ALA A 113 -13.72 1.71 -7.80
C ALA A 113 -13.52 0.22 -8.16
N GLY A 114 -13.51 -0.69 -7.18
CA GLY A 114 -13.42 -2.13 -7.40
C GLY A 114 -12.00 -2.70 -7.47
N HIS A 115 -10.95 -1.87 -7.54
CA HIS A 115 -9.56 -2.35 -7.58
C HIS A 115 -9.18 -3.12 -6.31
N GLU A 116 -8.48 -4.23 -6.49
CA GLU A 116 -8.01 -5.09 -5.41
C GLU A 116 -6.53 -4.95 -5.12
N ARG A 117 -6.16 -5.18 -3.86
CA ARG A 117 -4.79 -5.32 -3.42
C ARG A 117 -4.69 -6.42 -2.35
N THR A 118 -3.82 -7.39 -2.57
CA THR A 118 -3.59 -8.48 -1.62
C THR A 118 -2.41 -8.21 -0.68
N ARG A 119 -2.47 -8.72 0.56
CA ARG A 119 -1.37 -8.69 1.54
C ARG A 119 -1.27 -10.01 2.31
N HIS A 120 -0.05 -10.39 2.71
CA HIS A 120 0.16 -11.57 3.56
C HIS A 120 -0.01 -11.30 5.06
N ARG A 121 -0.02 -10.02 5.47
CA ARG A 121 -0.17 -9.58 6.86
C ARG A 121 -1.27 -8.54 6.96
N ALA A 122 -1.89 -8.49 8.13
CA ALA A 122 -2.89 -7.49 8.47
C ALA A 122 -2.37 -6.08 8.17
N PRO A 123 -3.20 -5.19 7.57
CA PRO A 123 -2.85 -3.80 7.43
C PRO A 123 -2.87 -3.13 8.81
N THR A 124 -1.86 -2.32 9.08
CA THR A 124 -1.69 -1.62 10.37
C THR A 124 -1.90 -0.12 10.26
N ARG A 125 -2.01 0.41 9.04
CA ARG A 125 -2.22 1.82 8.72
C ARG A 125 -3.20 1.97 7.56
N LEU A 126 -3.84 3.13 7.46
CA LEU A 126 -4.70 3.47 6.32
C LEU A 126 -3.92 3.42 5.00
N MET A 127 -4.62 2.98 3.96
CA MET A 127 -4.08 2.90 2.61
C MET A 127 -5.18 3.26 1.62
N SER A 128 -4.84 4.08 0.62
CA SER A 128 -5.72 4.42 -0.49
C SER A 128 -5.18 3.91 -1.82
N CYS A 129 -6.07 3.79 -2.80
CA CYS A 129 -5.77 3.19 -4.09
C CYS A 129 -4.92 4.11 -4.97
N GLY A 130 -3.67 3.71 -5.20
CA GLY A 130 -2.72 4.39 -6.09
C GLY A 130 -3.17 4.50 -7.56
N ARG A 131 -4.08 3.60 -8.00
CA ARG A 131 -4.66 3.65 -9.35
C ARG A 131 -5.75 4.72 -9.47
N CYS A 132 -6.48 4.97 -8.39
CA CYS A 132 -7.52 6.01 -8.34
C CYS A 132 -6.92 7.40 -8.08
N SER A 133 -5.85 7.48 -7.28
CA SER A 133 -5.12 8.73 -7.03
C SER A 133 -3.65 8.44 -6.77
N ARG A 134 -2.76 9.26 -7.34
CA ARG A 134 -1.31 9.16 -7.10
C ARG A 134 -0.91 9.60 -5.69
N ARG A 135 -1.74 10.41 -5.03
CA ARG A 135 -1.55 10.84 -3.64
C ARG A 135 -2.54 10.12 -2.73
N PHE A 136 -2.24 10.08 -1.44
CA PHE A 136 -3.20 9.55 -0.48
C PHE A 136 -4.50 10.34 -0.54
N ASP A 137 -5.62 9.64 -0.72
CA ASP A 137 -6.95 10.23 -0.76
C ASP A 137 -7.94 9.35 0.01
N GLY A 138 -8.57 9.92 1.03
CA GLY A 138 -9.54 9.25 1.89
C GLY A 138 -10.76 8.68 1.14
N ARG A 139 -11.09 9.23 -0.03
CA ARG A 139 -12.19 8.74 -0.87
C ARG A 139 -11.90 7.37 -1.49
N TYR A 140 -10.63 6.99 -1.61
CA TYR A 140 -10.21 5.75 -2.25
C TYR A 140 -9.57 4.76 -1.26
N LEU A 141 -9.95 4.83 0.02
CA LEU A 141 -9.49 3.88 1.02
C LEU A 141 -9.87 2.44 0.68
N PHE A 142 -8.98 1.51 1.02
CA PHE A 142 -9.27 0.08 0.91
C PHE A 142 -10.13 -0.40 2.09
N SER A 143 -11.22 -1.10 1.80
CA SER A 143 -11.92 -1.95 2.77
C SER A 143 -11.29 -3.33 2.78
N TRP A 144 -10.96 -3.85 3.96
CA TRP A 144 -10.16 -5.07 4.11
C TRP A 144 -10.99 -6.27 4.53
N SER A 145 -10.69 -7.40 3.89
CA SER A 145 -11.15 -8.72 4.28
C SER A 145 -9.96 -9.63 4.59
N TYR A 146 -10.18 -10.62 5.46
CA TYR A 146 -9.24 -11.69 5.75
C TYR A 146 -9.93 -13.01 5.41
N ARG A 147 -9.36 -13.75 4.45
CA ARG A 147 -9.91 -15.00 3.92
C ARG A 147 -11.39 -14.88 3.52
N GLY A 148 -11.72 -13.79 2.82
CA GLY A 148 -13.07 -13.51 2.32
C GLY A 148 -14.06 -12.98 3.36
N ARG A 149 -13.67 -12.86 4.64
CA ARG A 149 -14.53 -12.30 5.70
C ARG A 149 -14.11 -10.87 6.01
N PRO A 150 -15.04 -9.94 6.30
CA PRO A 150 -14.69 -8.63 6.82
C PRO A 150 -13.75 -8.75 8.01
N ALA A 151 -12.61 -8.07 7.97
CA ALA A 151 -11.59 -8.20 9.00
C ALA A 151 -11.71 -7.08 10.04
N SER A 152 -11.63 -7.44 11.32
CA SER A 152 -11.45 -6.44 12.38
C SER A 152 -9.99 -5.98 12.38
N LEU A 153 -9.80 -4.69 12.13
CA LEU A 153 -8.49 -4.04 12.07
C LEU A 153 -8.07 -3.55 13.45
N PRO A 154 -6.75 -3.46 13.72
CA PRO A 154 -6.24 -3.09 15.05
C PRO A 154 -6.75 -1.71 15.49
N PRO A 155 -6.83 -1.44 16.82
CA PRO A 155 -7.35 -0.18 17.35
C PRO A 155 -6.66 1.07 16.76
N SER A 156 -5.35 0.99 16.51
CA SER A 156 -4.60 2.08 15.86
C SER A 156 -5.13 2.45 14.48
N TYR A 157 -5.53 1.45 13.68
CA TYR A 157 -6.14 1.64 12.37
C TYR A 157 -7.51 2.31 12.50
N GLN A 158 -8.32 1.84 13.46
CA GLN A 158 -9.65 2.39 13.71
C GLN A 158 -9.57 3.85 14.16
N ALA A 159 -8.62 4.19 15.03
CA ALA A 159 -8.37 5.56 15.46
C ALA A 159 -7.94 6.47 14.30
N GLU A 160 -7.05 6.00 13.43
CA GLU A 160 -6.64 6.73 12.22
C GLU A 160 -7.84 6.98 11.28
N LEU A 161 -8.69 5.98 11.10
CA LEU A 161 -9.92 6.11 10.31
C LEU A 161 -10.92 7.12 10.92
N ALA A 162 -11.08 7.09 12.24
CA ALA A 162 -11.94 8.03 12.96
C ALA A 162 -11.42 9.47 12.83
N ALA A 163 -10.12 9.68 13.00
CA ALA A 163 -9.49 10.99 12.84
C ALA A 163 -9.69 11.55 11.42
N LEU A 164 -9.52 10.72 10.38
CA LEU A 164 -9.74 11.13 9.00
C LEU A 164 -11.20 11.54 8.75
N ARG A 165 -12.15 10.79 9.30
CA ARG A 165 -13.58 11.11 9.20
C ARG A 165 -13.91 12.43 9.91
N LEU A 166 -13.37 12.67 11.11
CA LEU A 166 -13.56 13.92 11.83
C LEU A 166 -12.96 15.11 11.06
N GLY A 167 -11.79 14.95 10.44
CA GLY A 167 -11.20 15.98 9.57
C GLY A 167 -12.07 16.28 8.34
N ALA A 168 -12.67 15.26 7.74
CA ALA A 168 -13.61 15.43 6.64
C ALA A 168 -14.92 16.14 7.07
N VAL A 169 -15.40 15.87 8.29
CA VAL A 169 -16.57 16.57 8.84
C VAL A 169 -16.23 18.04 9.14
N ARG A 170 -15.09 18.31 9.77
CA ARG A 170 -14.63 19.70 10.04
C ARG A 170 -14.47 20.53 8.76
N SER A 171 -13.92 19.93 7.70
CA SER A 171 -13.78 20.63 6.41
C SER A 171 -15.12 20.82 5.68
N ARG A 172 -16.09 19.91 5.83
CA ARG A 172 -17.46 20.08 5.29
C ARG A 172 -18.27 21.18 5.99
N GLY A 173 -17.91 21.54 7.22
CA GLY A 173 -18.50 22.67 7.94
C GLY A 173 -17.96 24.04 7.52
N VAL A 174 -16.86 24.08 6.75
CA VAL A 174 -16.30 25.32 6.20
C VAL A 174 -16.69 25.41 4.73
N VAL A 175 -17.98 25.64 4.46
CA VAL A 175 -18.38 26.14 3.14
C VAL A 175 -17.95 27.60 3.12
N GLN A 176 -16.99 27.95 2.27
CA GLN A 176 -16.66 29.36 2.04
C GLN A 176 -17.90 30.02 1.42
N PRO A 177 -18.49 31.04 2.08
CA PRO A 177 -19.60 31.76 1.49
C PRO A 177 -19.14 32.44 0.19
N GLY A 178 -19.92 32.29 -0.86
CA GLY A 178 -19.82 33.07 -2.09
C GLY A 178 -20.55 34.40 -1.96
N LEU A 179 -20.18 35.37 -2.80
CA LEU A 179 -20.94 36.62 -2.90
C LEU A 179 -22.33 36.31 -3.48
N GLY A 180 -23.38 36.78 -2.81
CA GLY A 180 -24.78 36.47 -3.11
C GLY A 180 -25.32 35.21 -2.43
N ASP A 181 -24.51 34.47 -1.67
CA ASP A 181 -25.01 33.30 -0.94
C ASP A 181 -25.88 33.73 0.24
N LEU A 182 -26.98 33.02 0.47
CA LEU A 182 -27.76 33.11 1.70
C LEU A 182 -27.10 32.24 2.78
N VAL A 183 -26.73 32.87 3.89
CA VAL A 183 -26.05 32.23 5.01
C VAL A 183 -26.75 32.53 6.32
N GLU A 184 -26.69 31.57 7.25
CA GLU A 184 -27.05 31.78 8.65
C GLU A 184 -25.78 32.01 9.46
N VAL A 185 -25.77 33.05 10.29
CA VAL A 185 -24.72 33.29 11.26
C VAL A 185 -24.89 32.29 12.41
N VAL A 186 -23.87 31.48 12.69
CA VAL A 186 -23.93 30.40 13.69
C VAL A 186 -23.25 30.74 15.00
N ASP A 187 -22.48 31.84 15.05
CA ASP A 187 -21.74 32.25 16.24
C ASP A 187 -21.69 33.79 16.39
N GLY A 188 -21.60 34.26 17.63
CA GLY A 188 -21.56 35.69 17.98
C GLY A 188 -22.93 36.38 18.13
N PRO A 189 -22.96 37.72 18.25
CA PRO A 189 -24.18 38.49 18.59
C PRO A 189 -25.33 38.37 17.60
N TRP A 190 -25.02 37.97 16.36
CA TRP A 190 -25.98 37.81 15.27
C TRP A 190 -26.35 36.34 15.02
N SER A 191 -25.95 35.44 15.93
CA SER A 191 -26.26 34.00 15.82
C SER A 191 -27.76 33.74 15.63
N GLY A 192 -28.09 32.82 14.72
CA GLY A 192 -29.46 32.46 14.33
C GLY A 192 -30.09 33.37 13.28
N HIS A 193 -29.41 34.43 12.83
CA HIS A 193 -29.92 35.31 11.79
C HIS A 193 -29.41 34.88 10.41
N CYS A 194 -30.31 34.94 9.41
CA CYS A 194 -29.99 34.68 8.01
C CYS A 194 -29.80 35.98 7.24
N GLY A 195 -28.88 35.97 6.27
CA GLY A 195 -28.61 37.12 5.43
C GLY A 195 -27.84 36.78 4.16
N GLU A 196 -27.78 37.73 3.24
CA GLU A 196 -27.06 37.58 1.97
C GLU A 196 -25.61 38.08 2.11
N VAL A 197 -24.67 37.35 1.55
CA VAL A 197 -23.25 37.71 1.59
C VAL A 197 -22.95 38.77 0.54
N GLU A 198 -22.66 40.00 0.96
CA GLU A 198 -22.33 41.11 0.05
C GLU A 198 -20.82 41.20 -0.23
N LEU A 199 -19.97 40.67 0.66
CA LEU A 199 -18.52 40.70 0.50
C LEU A 199 -17.83 39.51 1.18
N VAL A 200 -16.84 38.94 0.50
CA VAL A 200 -16.00 37.84 1.03
C VAL A 200 -14.55 38.27 1.02
N GLY A 201 -13.97 38.42 2.22
CA GLY A 201 -12.55 38.64 2.43
C GLY A 201 -11.81 37.33 2.71
N ALA A 202 -10.52 37.40 3.06
CA ALA A 202 -9.72 36.20 3.32
C ALA A 202 -10.07 35.47 4.63
N ALA A 203 -10.61 36.19 5.62
CA ALA A 203 -10.93 35.64 6.95
C ALA A 203 -12.31 36.08 7.48
N ARG A 204 -12.99 37.00 6.79
CA ARG A 204 -14.29 37.56 7.20
C ARG A 204 -15.17 37.72 5.97
N CYS A 205 -16.49 37.67 6.18
CA CYS A 205 -17.47 38.08 5.19
C CYS A 205 -18.34 39.22 5.75
N GLN A 206 -18.99 39.97 4.87
CA GLN A 206 -20.06 40.91 5.22
C GLN A 206 -21.38 40.29 4.79
N VAL A 207 -22.31 40.20 5.74
CA VAL A 207 -23.62 39.60 5.57
C VAL A 207 -24.67 40.66 5.84
N ARG A 208 -25.62 40.83 4.92
CA ARG A 208 -26.78 41.70 5.08
C ARG A 208 -27.87 40.95 5.84
N VAL A 209 -28.10 41.33 7.09
CA VAL A 209 -29.15 40.77 7.95
C VAL A 209 -30.23 41.84 8.15
N GLY A 210 -31.34 41.72 7.42
CA GLY A 210 -32.33 42.79 7.38
C GLY A 210 -31.72 44.09 6.83
N ASP A 211 -31.81 45.18 7.60
CA ASP A 211 -31.22 46.47 7.21
C ASP A 211 -29.74 46.60 7.61
N ASP A 212 -29.24 45.73 8.48
CA ASP A 212 -27.89 45.80 9.03
C ASP A 212 -26.87 45.05 8.17
N LEU A 213 -25.72 45.69 7.92
CA LEU A 213 -24.56 45.04 7.29
C LEU A 213 -23.56 44.63 8.36
N VAL A 214 -23.40 43.33 8.57
CA VAL A 214 -22.59 42.79 9.66
C VAL A 214 -21.34 42.11 9.13
N SER A 215 -20.18 42.41 9.71
CA SER A 215 -18.94 41.70 9.40
C SER A 215 -18.75 40.55 10.37
N VAL A 216 -18.66 39.31 9.87
CA VAL A 216 -18.50 38.09 10.67
C VAL A 216 -17.32 37.24 10.15
N PRO A 217 -16.64 36.45 11.01
CA PRO A 217 -15.66 35.47 10.55
C PRO A 217 -16.27 34.47 9.55
N ILE A 218 -15.51 33.97 8.58
CA ILE A 218 -16.01 33.01 7.58
C ILE A 218 -16.46 31.70 8.25
N GLU A 219 -15.78 31.30 9.30
CA GLU A 219 -16.12 30.12 10.10
C GLU A 219 -17.39 30.29 10.95
N ALA A 220 -17.91 31.52 11.08
CA ALA A 220 -19.10 31.84 11.86
C ALA A 220 -20.38 31.88 11.02
N VAL A 221 -20.33 31.44 9.75
CA VAL A 221 -21.49 31.35 8.86
C VAL A 221 -21.63 29.95 8.26
N ARG A 222 -22.87 29.53 8.02
CA ARG A 222 -23.19 28.31 7.26
C ARG A 222 -24.18 28.64 6.16
N ALA A 223 -24.23 27.84 5.09
CA ALA A 223 -25.29 27.97 4.09
C ALA A 223 -26.67 27.88 4.78
N ALA A 224 -27.54 28.86 4.53
CA ALA A 224 -28.90 28.83 5.06
C ALA A 224 -29.66 27.68 4.39
N GLU A 225 -30.32 26.84 5.18
CA GLU A 225 -31.22 25.84 4.62
C GLU A 225 -32.39 26.60 3.96
N SER A 226 -32.54 26.47 2.64
CA SER A 226 -33.70 26.98 1.93
C SER A 226 -34.95 26.31 2.49
N GLY A 227 -35.69 27.03 3.34
CA GLY A 227 -36.97 26.60 3.84
C GLY A 227 -37.88 26.27 2.66
N ALA A 228 -38.37 25.03 2.63
CA ALA A 228 -39.45 24.63 1.75
C ALA A 228 -40.64 25.57 2.00
N ALA A 229 -41.02 26.31 0.97
CA ALA A 229 -42.33 26.94 0.89
C ALA A 229 -43.39 25.88 0.58
#